data_AF-A0A962REX4-F1
#
_entry.id   AF-A0A962REX4-F1
#
_cell.length_a   1.000
_cell.length_b   1.000
_cell.length_c   1.000
_cell.angle_alpha   90.00
_cell.angle_beta   90.00
_cell.angle_gamma   90.00
#
_symmetry.space_group_name_H-M   'P 1'
#
loop_
_entity.id
_entity.type
_entity.pdbx_description
1 polymer ?
#
loop_
_entity_poly.entity_id
_entity_poly.type
_entity_poly.pdbx_seq_one_letter_code
_entity_poly.pdbx_strand_id
1 'polypeptide(L)'
;MAAAGMGGTAQAEADRLYALRTRDGTAVWGGYGGSGVDFFDTALGLSALRSGDPAYASKAAATPSNNGLLSAFCGLATGRISEGAGKQAWPATEAVTGQSAGQGQPSVVITALLLNELHSMQVAVSSSFSVATCGSSTYAFAALTSEAQAWLPDQQNADGGFGERRSDGSSGASSVVVTALVYQALNKQSTPSQPQTSDAQTWLLGAQDPVTGSWQHDALVTAQAIVALPVAAGGQLTDSSGDGITDVVALQLGIDPGLANARQYIGNPSLATPGETYSAFVVEAIKGVSFSLALDGSGPFGLRSGSLPPGLMINASTGQISGTPIQPGSYSFDYLSGDGHVIGRIDVVEPVVVAGDDEVVSLPSWSLTVLGVVLIGVFMRRRRATATPT
;
A
#
# COMPACT_ATOMS: atom_id res chain seq x y z
N MET A 1 2.48 3.95 -11.70
CA MET A 1 2.35 5.38 -12.07
C MET A 1 3.70 6.07 -12.18
N ALA A 2 4.52 6.13 -11.11
CA ALA A 2 5.86 6.74 -11.18
C ALA A 2 6.76 6.11 -12.26
N ALA A 3 6.84 4.78 -12.30
CA ALA A 3 7.60 4.05 -13.33
C ALA A 3 7.06 4.22 -14.77
N ALA A 4 5.81 4.69 -14.92
CA ALA A 4 5.18 4.98 -16.22
C ALA A 4 5.31 6.47 -16.61
N GLY A 5 6.17 7.24 -15.94
CA GLY A 5 6.37 8.67 -16.21
C GLY A 5 5.30 9.60 -15.64
N MET A 6 4.30 9.08 -14.92
CA MET A 6 3.22 9.85 -14.31
C MET A 6 3.59 10.33 -12.89
N GLY A 7 4.68 11.09 -12.76
CA GLY A 7 5.20 11.53 -11.46
C GLY A 7 4.20 12.37 -10.65
N GLY A 8 3.49 13.29 -11.30
CA GLY A 8 2.51 14.16 -10.61
C GLY A 8 1.31 13.39 -10.05
N THR A 9 0.79 12.40 -10.78
CA THR A 9 -0.30 11.54 -10.30
C THR A 9 0.16 10.62 -9.16
N ALA A 10 1.40 10.10 -9.27
CA ALA A 10 1.98 9.27 -8.22
C ALA A 10 2.16 10.07 -6.92
N GLN A 11 2.60 11.33 -7.01
CA GLN A 11 2.70 12.24 -5.86
C GLN A 11 1.34 12.46 -5.20
N ALA A 12 0.33 12.84 -5.98
CA ALA A 12 -1.00 13.14 -5.46
C ALA A 12 -1.60 11.94 -4.72
N GLU A 13 -1.43 10.73 -5.26
CA GLU A 13 -1.89 9.52 -4.60
C GLU A 13 -1.07 9.20 -3.35
N ALA A 14 0.24 9.42 -3.35
CA ALA A 14 1.07 9.24 -2.18
C ALA A 14 0.71 10.22 -1.05
N ASP A 15 0.41 11.48 -1.37
CA ASP A 15 -0.05 12.46 -0.38
C ASP A 15 -1.42 12.09 0.18
N ARG A 16 -2.33 11.60 -0.66
CA ARG A 16 -3.63 11.08 -0.24
C ARG A 16 -3.47 9.88 0.71
N LEU A 17 -2.65 8.90 0.31
CA LEU A 17 -2.38 7.70 1.11
C LEU A 17 -1.73 8.05 2.46
N TYR A 18 -0.82 9.03 2.47
CA TYR A 18 -0.17 9.53 3.68
C TYR A 18 -1.16 10.23 4.62
N ALA A 19 -2.21 10.86 4.08
CA ALA A 19 -3.28 11.49 4.84
C ALA A 19 -4.33 10.50 5.37
N LEU A 20 -4.52 9.35 4.71
CA LEU A 20 -5.44 8.27 5.13
C LEU A 20 -4.97 7.45 6.34
N ARG A 21 -3.82 7.79 6.93
CA ARG A 21 -3.35 7.23 8.19
C ARG A 21 -4.43 7.33 9.27
N THR A 22 -4.48 6.36 10.20
CA THR A 22 -5.53 6.32 11.23
C THR A 22 -5.67 7.67 11.97
N ARG A 23 -6.90 8.00 12.37
CA ARG A 23 -7.27 9.27 13.04
C ARG A 23 -6.47 9.57 14.31
N ASP A 24 -5.76 8.58 14.85
CA ASP A 24 -4.91 8.69 16.04
C ASP A 24 -3.47 9.11 15.71
N GLY A 25 -3.17 9.43 14.44
CA GLY A 25 -1.88 9.98 14.03
C GLY A 25 -0.80 8.93 13.71
N THR A 26 -1.14 7.65 13.61
CA THR A 26 -0.19 6.58 13.23
C THR A 26 -0.34 6.25 11.74
N ALA A 27 0.75 6.26 10.96
CA ALA A 27 0.75 5.81 9.55
C ALA A 27 0.79 4.29 9.42
N VAL A 28 -0.16 3.65 10.10
CA VAL A 28 -0.46 2.25 9.91
C VAL A 28 -1.69 2.19 9.01
N TRP A 29 -1.62 1.40 7.95
CA TRP A 29 -2.76 1.11 7.11
C TRP A 29 -3.38 -0.18 7.66
N GLY A 30 -4.49 -0.03 8.38
CA GLY A 30 -5.25 -1.15 8.92
C GLY A 30 -6.24 -1.67 7.88
N GLY A 31 -6.49 -2.98 7.92
CA GLY A 31 -7.62 -3.60 7.25
C GLY A 31 -8.97 -3.08 7.78
N TYR A 32 -10.07 -3.56 7.18
CA TYR A 32 -11.45 -3.18 7.52
C TYR A 32 -11.68 -2.93 9.02
N GLY A 33 -12.38 -1.82 9.34
CA GLY A 33 -12.44 -1.21 10.68
C GLY A 33 -12.49 -2.20 11.85
N GLY A 34 -11.43 -2.20 12.68
CA GLY A 34 -11.35 -2.98 13.92
C GLY A 34 -9.98 -3.58 14.24
N SER A 35 -9.05 -3.68 13.28
CA SER A 35 -7.66 -4.12 13.51
C SER A 35 -6.71 -2.93 13.75
N GLY A 36 -5.72 -3.11 14.63
CA GLY A 36 -4.72 -2.07 14.95
C GLY A 36 -3.70 -1.87 13.83
N VAL A 37 -3.06 -2.96 13.39
CA VAL A 37 -2.14 -3.01 12.24
C VAL A 37 -2.50 -4.19 11.32
N ASP A 38 -2.65 -3.91 10.02
CA ASP A 38 -2.58 -4.94 8.97
C ASP A 38 -1.20 -4.86 8.33
N PHE A 39 -0.41 -5.92 8.48
CA PHE A 39 0.98 -5.96 8.02
C PHE A 39 1.09 -5.96 6.50
N PHE A 40 0.11 -6.55 5.81
CA PHE A 40 0.09 -6.58 4.36
C PHE A 40 -0.16 -5.19 3.79
N ASP A 41 -1.26 -4.56 4.22
CA ASP A 41 -1.64 -3.22 3.77
C ASP A 41 -0.59 -2.18 4.18
N THR A 42 0.00 -2.34 5.36
CA THR A 42 1.08 -1.45 5.81
C THR A 42 2.34 -1.58 4.94
N ALA A 43 2.74 -2.82 4.59
CA ALA A 43 3.88 -3.03 3.69
C ALA A 43 3.64 -2.41 2.30
N LEU A 44 2.44 -2.63 1.73
CA LEU A 44 2.06 -2.07 0.45
C LEU A 44 1.96 -0.55 0.48
N GLY A 45 1.39 0.00 1.56
CA GLY A 45 1.26 1.44 1.77
C GLY A 45 2.62 2.14 1.82
N LEU A 46 3.55 1.59 2.60
CA LEU A 46 4.93 2.10 2.67
C LEU A 46 5.65 2.05 1.32
N SER A 47 5.51 0.95 0.57
CA SER A 47 6.09 0.80 -0.76
C SER A 47 5.48 1.81 -1.77
N ALA A 48 4.17 2.02 -1.70
CA ALA A 48 3.46 2.99 -2.53
C ALA A 48 3.92 4.43 -2.23
N LEU A 49 4.04 4.81 -0.95
CA LEU A 49 4.59 6.11 -0.57
C LEU A 49 6.02 6.27 -1.07
N ARG A 50 6.88 5.28 -0.83
CA ARG A 50 8.30 5.34 -1.20
C ARG A 50 8.51 5.45 -2.72
N SER A 51 7.63 4.86 -3.50
CA SER A 51 7.68 4.92 -4.97
C SER A 51 6.97 6.14 -5.57
N GLY A 52 5.98 6.69 -4.88
CA GLY A 52 5.15 7.80 -5.37
C GLY A 52 5.57 9.19 -4.89
N ASP A 53 6.27 9.28 -3.76
CA ASP A 53 6.59 10.55 -3.09
C ASP A 53 8.09 10.84 -3.03
N PRO A 54 8.62 11.78 -3.84
CA PRO A 54 10.02 12.20 -3.75
C PRO A 54 10.39 12.81 -2.40
N ALA A 55 9.41 13.28 -1.60
CA ALA A 55 9.64 13.80 -0.26
C ALA A 55 9.65 12.71 0.83
N TYR A 56 9.50 11.43 0.48
CA TYR A 56 9.40 10.31 1.42
C TYR A 56 10.45 10.35 2.54
N ALA A 57 11.73 10.50 2.19
CA ALA A 57 12.83 10.56 3.17
C ALA A 57 12.71 11.77 4.11
N SER A 58 12.28 12.93 3.60
CA SER A 58 12.10 14.13 4.42
C SER A 58 10.92 14.01 5.40
N LYS A 59 9.89 13.23 5.06
CA LYS A 59 8.76 12.92 5.96
C LYS A 59 9.22 12.07 7.16
N ALA A 60 10.32 11.32 7.04
CA ALA A 60 10.95 10.59 8.14
C ALA A 60 11.76 11.49 9.08
N ALA A 61 12.13 12.70 8.66
CA ALA A 61 12.80 13.70 9.48
C ALA A 61 11.83 14.66 10.21
N ALA A 62 10.52 14.48 10.02
CA ALA A 62 9.49 15.27 10.69
C ALA A 62 9.54 15.06 12.22
N THR A 63 9.07 16.06 12.97
CA THR A 63 9.01 16.00 14.44
C THR A 63 8.31 14.72 14.93
N PRO A 64 8.75 14.09 16.03
CA PRO A 64 8.24 12.78 16.46
C PRO A 64 6.72 12.66 16.57
N SER A 65 6.02 13.76 16.91
CA SER A 65 4.56 13.83 17.01
C SER A 65 3.81 13.86 15.67
N ASN A 66 4.50 14.00 14.54
CA ASN A 66 3.92 14.03 13.19
C ASN A 66 4.71 13.14 12.22
N ASN A 67 5.44 12.15 12.73
CA ASN A 67 6.28 11.26 11.94
C ASN A 67 5.57 9.93 11.69
N GLY A 68 4.71 9.93 10.67
CA GLY A 68 3.95 8.74 10.29
C GLY A 68 4.85 7.53 9.99
N LEU A 69 6.00 7.75 9.35
CA LEU A 69 6.94 6.68 9.01
C LEU A 69 7.56 6.05 10.26
N LEU A 70 7.89 6.85 11.27
CA LEU A 70 8.34 6.35 12.58
C LEU A 70 7.25 5.54 13.28
N SER A 71 5.98 6.01 13.23
CA SER A 71 4.85 5.25 13.79
C SER A 71 4.63 3.92 13.08
N ALA A 72 4.73 3.90 11.75
CA ALA A 72 4.64 2.69 10.95
C ALA A 72 5.75 1.70 11.32
N PHE A 73 7.00 2.18 11.37
CA PHE A 73 8.14 1.39 11.83
C PHE A 73 7.90 0.79 13.22
N CYS A 74 7.40 1.59 14.16
CA CYS A 74 7.13 1.11 15.51
C CYS A 74 6.05 0.04 15.56
N GLY A 75 4.94 0.19 14.83
CA GLY A 75 3.90 -0.84 14.73
C GLY A 75 4.46 -2.15 14.16
N LEU A 76 5.26 -2.06 13.09
CA LEU A 76 5.94 -3.21 12.50
C LEU A 76 6.94 -3.84 13.48
N ALA A 77 7.72 -3.06 14.21
CA ALA A 77 8.74 -3.55 15.13
C ALA A 77 8.13 -4.28 16.34
N THR A 78 6.99 -3.82 16.84
CA THR A 78 6.28 -4.43 17.98
C THR A 78 5.40 -5.61 17.59
N GLY A 79 4.92 -5.65 16.35
CA GLY A 79 3.99 -6.66 15.84
C GLY A 79 4.59 -8.03 15.48
N ARG A 80 5.79 -8.35 15.97
CA ARG A 80 6.55 -9.56 15.61
C ARG A 80 6.30 -10.73 16.54
N ILE A 81 6.55 -11.93 16.03
CA ILE A 81 6.49 -13.20 16.76
C ILE A 81 7.89 -13.80 16.82
N SER A 82 8.27 -14.23 18.03
CA SER A 82 9.53 -14.92 18.29
C SER A 82 9.42 -16.39 17.93
N GLU A 83 10.19 -16.82 16.92
CA GLU A 83 10.21 -18.21 16.40
C GLU A 83 11.46 -18.99 16.85
N GLY A 84 12.27 -18.42 17.73
CA GLY A 84 13.46 -19.04 18.28
C GLY A 84 14.59 -18.04 18.52
N ALA A 85 15.76 -18.54 18.92
CA ALA A 85 16.91 -17.69 19.17
C ALA A 85 17.34 -16.95 17.89
N GLY A 86 17.21 -15.61 17.90
CA GLY A 86 17.57 -14.75 16.76
C GLY A 86 16.65 -14.87 15.55
N LYS A 87 15.45 -15.46 15.69
CA LYS A 87 14.48 -15.64 14.61
C LYS A 87 13.16 -15.01 14.97
N GLN A 88 12.72 -14.07 14.13
CA GLN A 88 11.45 -13.35 14.28
C GLN A 88 10.72 -13.35 12.95
N ALA A 89 9.40 -13.36 13.01
CA ALA A 89 8.54 -13.29 11.84
C ALA A 89 7.29 -12.47 12.16
N TRP A 90 6.49 -12.16 11.14
CA TRP A 90 5.24 -11.44 11.31
C TRP A 90 4.04 -12.34 11.02
N PRO A 91 2.95 -12.20 11.78
CA PRO A 91 1.70 -12.87 11.44
C PRO A 91 1.02 -12.18 10.25
N ALA A 92 0.00 -12.84 9.71
CA ALA A 92 -0.89 -12.23 8.72
C ALA A 92 -1.52 -10.92 9.22
N THR A 93 -1.95 -10.91 10.49
CA THR A 93 -2.64 -9.80 11.16
C THR A 93 -2.23 -9.74 12.62
N GLU A 94 -2.31 -8.58 13.27
CA GLU A 94 -2.19 -8.53 14.73
C GLU A 94 -3.31 -9.35 15.40
N ALA A 95 -2.97 -10.04 16.50
CA ALA A 95 -3.94 -10.78 17.28
C ALA A 95 -4.93 -9.81 17.95
N VAL A 96 -6.21 -9.91 17.59
CA VAL A 96 -7.28 -9.13 18.25
C VAL A 96 -7.58 -9.75 19.63
N THR A 97 -7.90 -8.92 20.62
CA THR A 97 -8.30 -9.39 21.95
C THR A 97 -9.50 -10.35 21.84
N GLY A 98 -9.31 -11.61 22.27
CA GLY A 98 -10.38 -12.62 22.29
C GLY A 98 -10.37 -13.63 21.13
N GLN A 99 -9.38 -13.64 20.25
CA GLN A 99 -9.24 -14.71 19.24
C GLN A 99 -8.47 -15.94 19.76
N SER A 100 -8.92 -17.14 19.38
CA SER A 100 -8.27 -18.42 19.68
C SER A 100 -7.14 -18.75 18.70
N ALA A 101 -6.18 -19.56 19.16
CA ALA A 101 -4.92 -19.93 18.50
C ALA A 101 -5.07 -20.25 16.99
N GLY A 102 -4.28 -19.53 16.17
CA GLY A 102 -4.29 -19.57 14.70
C GLY A 102 -4.06 -18.19 14.06
N GLN A 103 -4.29 -17.11 14.82
CA GLN A 103 -4.16 -15.70 14.37
C GLN A 103 -2.82 -15.04 14.78
N GLY A 104 -1.92 -15.81 15.41
CA GLY A 104 -0.55 -15.39 15.78
C GLY A 104 0.51 -16.35 15.26
N GLN A 105 0.25 -17.01 14.13
CA GLN A 105 1.26 -17.84 13.46
C GLN A 105 2.06 -16.98 12.49
N PRO A 106 3.37 -17.23 12.34
CA PRO A 106 4.18 -16.48 11.40
C PRO A 106 3.76 -16.80 9.96
N SER A 107 3.62 -15.75 9.15
CA SER A 107 3.33 -15.84 7.72
C SER A 107 4.62 -15.69 6.92
N VAL A 108 4.84 -16.60 5.97
CA VAL A 108 5.95 -16.53 5.01
C VAL A 108 5.76 -15.33 4.08
N VAL A 109 4.53 -15.10 3.60
CA VAL A 109 4.19 -14.00 2.70
C VAL A 109 4.45 -12.65 3.37
N ILE A 110 3.89 -12.43 4.57
CA ILE A 110 4.04 -11.16 5.26
C ILE A 110 5.50 -10.92 5.66
N THR A 111 6.18 -11.94 6.16
CA THR A 111 7.58 -11.79 6.58
C THR A 111 8.48 -11.45 5.39
N ALA A 112 8.26 -12.06 4.22
CA ALA A 112 9.01 -11.71 3.01
C ALA A 112 8.72 -10.28 2.53
N LEU A 113 7.44 -9.88 2.49
CA LEU A 113 7.04 -8.52 2.12
C LEU A 113 7.66 -7.47 3.04
N LEU A 114 7.56 -7.66 4.36
CA LEU A 114 8.09 -6.74 5.34
C LEU A 114 9.61 -6.73 5.39
N LEU A 115 10.29 -7.86 5.21
CA LEU A 115 11.75 -7.88 5.10
C LEU A 115 12.24 -6.99 3.95
N ASN A 116 11.60 -7.13 2.78
CA ASN A 116 11.90 -6.30 1.61
C ASN A 116 11.57 -4.81 1.85
N GLU A 117 10.42 -4.51 2.45
CA GLU A 117 10.01 -3.12 2.70
C GLU A 117 10.85 -2.46 3.79
N LEU A 118 11.12 -3.13 4.91
CA LEU A 118 11.98 -2.60 5.98
C LEU A 118 13.40 -2.33 5.49
N HIS A 119 13.95 -3.20 4.64
CA HIS A 119 15.25 -2.94 4.02
C HIS A 119 15.20 -1.73 3.08
N SER A 120 14.18 -1.64 2.22
CA SER A 120 14.01 -0.51 1.30
C SER A 120 13.79 0.81 2.05
N MET A 121 13.02 0.77 3.14
CA MET A 121 12.80 1.88 4.05
C MET A 121 14.12 2.29 4.72
N GLN A 122 14.88 1.33 5.27
CA GLN A 122 16.18 1.58 5.90
C GLN A 122 17.12 2.34 4.95
N VAL A 123 17.20 1.92 3.69
CA VAL A 123 18.02 2.61 2.68
C VAL A 123 17.49 4.03 2.44
N ALA A 124 16.18 4.18 2.25
CA ALA A 124 15.55 5.47 1.94
C ALA A 124 15.62 6.50 3.08
N VAL A 125 15.52 6.06 4.35
CA VAL A 125 15.49 6.95 5.52
C VAL A 125 16.78 6.92 6.34
N SER A 126 17.85 6.30 5.80
CA SER A 126 19.13 6.10 6.50
C SER A 126 19.76 7.38 7.09
N SER A 127 19.53 8.53 6.47
CA SER A 127 19.97 9.85 6.95
C SER A 127 19.11 10.43 8.07
N SER A 128 17.89 9.92 8.25
CA SER A 128 16.91 10.39 9.24
C SER A 128 16.97 9.57 10.52
N PHE A 129 16.89 8.23 10.41
CA PHE A 129 17.08 7.34 11.55
C PHE A 129 17.43 5.91 11.09
N SER A 130 18.20 5.22 11.92
CA SER A 130 18.50 3.78 11.77
C SER A 130 18.01 2.96 12.97
N VAL A 131 17.65 3.65 14.04
CA VAL A 131 17.19 3.13 15.33
C VAL A 131 16.05 4.02 15.82
N ALA A 132 15.02 3.41 16.39
CA ALA A 132 13.89 4.12 16.97
C ALA A 132 13.46 3.51 18.30
N THR A 133 13.07 4.37 19.24
CA THR A 133 12.47 3.95 20.51
C THR A 133 10.96 3.94 20.35
N CYS A 134 10.37 2.75 20.48
CA CYS A 134 8.95 2.49 20.35
C CYS A 134 8.42 2.07 21.72
N GLY A 135 7.72 3.00 22.40
CA GLY A 135 7.34 2.81 23.81
C GLY A 135 8.58 2.76 24.71
N SER A 136 8.78 1.65 25.43
CA SER A 136 9.92 1.44 26.31
C SER A 136 11.10 0.73 25.66
N SER A 137 10.96 0.26 24.41
CA SER A 137 11.93 -0.60 23.74
C SER A 137 12.55 0.10 22.55
N THR A 138 13.83 -0.16 22.31
CA THR A 138 14.58 0.41 21.19
C THR A 138 14.81 -0.65 20.12
N TYR A 139 14.46 -0.34 18.88
CA TYR A 139 14.53 -1.24 17.74
C TYR A 139 15.41 -0.63 16.65
N ALA A 140 16.28 -1.45 16.05
CA ALA A 140 17.14 -1.07 14.94
C ALA A 140 16.69 -1.81 13.67
N PHE A 141 16.66 -1.12 12.52
CA PHE A 141 16.33 -1.76 11.24
C PHE A 141 17.15 -3.03 10.99
N ALA A 142 18.46 -2.95 11.20
CA ALA A 142 19.37 -4.07 11.00
C ALA A 142 19.02 -5.30 11.85
N ALA A 143 18.53 -5.12 13.09
CA ALA A 143 18.09 -6.22 13.93
C ALA A 143 16.81 -6.85 13.34
N LEU A 144 15.81 -6.03 13.00
CA LEU A 144 14.54 -6.49 12.43
C LEU A 144 14.76 -7.30 11.15
N THR A 145 15.58 -6.80 10.24
CA THR A 145 15.84 -7.47 8.96
C THR A 145 16.66 -8.74 9.14
N SER A 146 17.69 -8.72 10.00
CA SER A 146 18.53 -9.91 10.24
C SER A 146 17.76 -11.07 10.88
N GLU A 147 16.86 -10.80 11.82
CA GLU A 147 16.06 -11.82 12.51
C GLU A 147 15.03 -12.47 11.57
N ALA A 148 14.47 -11.70 10.65
CA ALA A 148 13.55 -12.20 9.61
C ALA A 148 14.29 -12.98 8.51
N GLN A 149 15.47 -12.49 8.10
CA GLN A 149 16.36 -13.17 7.16
C GLN A 149 16.87 -14.51 7.73
N ALA A 150 16.99 -14.63 9.05
CA ALA A 150 17.36 -15.89 9.70
C ALA A 150 16.20 -16.91 9.76
N TRP A 151 14.94 -16.47 9.69
CA TRP A 151 13.77 -17.34 9.78
C TRP A 151 13.25 -17.82 8.42
N LEU A 152 13.21 -16.94 7.41
CA LEU A 152 12.66 -17.26 6.09
C LEU A 152 13.29 -18.49 5.41
N PRO A 153 14.62 -18.68 5.41
CA PRO A 153 15.26 -19.81 4.73
C PRO A 153 14.87 -21.17 5.31
N ASP A 154 14.45 -21.24 6.58
CA ASP A 154 13.97 -22.48 7.20
C ASP A 154 12.60 -22.92 6.66
N GLN A 155 11.87 -22.03 5.97
CA GLN A 155 10.53 -22.30 5.46
C GLN A 155 10.54 -22.96 4.07
N GLN A 156 11.71 -23.23 3.52
CA GLN A 156 11.85 -23.81 2.19
C GLN A 156 11.38 -25.27 2.17
N ASN A 157 10.59 -25.61 1.16
CA ASN A 157 10.21 -26.98 0.90
C ASN A 157 11.34 -27.77 0.25
N ALA A 158 11.26 -29.10 0.31
CA ALA A 158 12.28 -29.99 -0.27
C ALA A 158 12.42 -29.86 -1.80
N ASP A 159 11.43 -29.29 -2.49
CA ASP A 159 11.50 -29.00 -3.92
C ASP A 159 12.26 -27.71 -4.24
N GLY A 160 12.66 -26.92 -3.23
CA GLY A 160 13.34 -25.63 -3.39
C GLY A 160 12.37 -24.44 -3.44
N GLY A 161 11.06 -24.67 -3.49
CA GLY A 161 10.05 -23.61 -3.47
C GLY A 161 9.60 -23.25 -2.05
N PHE A 162 8.75 -22.22 -1.96
CA PHE A 162 8.14 -21.76 -0.71
C PHE A 162 6.62 -21.74 -0.81
N GLY A 163 5.97 -22.10 0.30
CA GLY A 163 4.53 -22.04 0.49
C GLY A 163 4.19 -21.36 1.82
N GLU A 164 2.97 -20.85 1.94
CA GLU A 164 2.50 -20.30 3.21
C GLU A 164 2.30 -21.41 4.25
N ARG A 165 2.51 -21.12 5.53
CA ARG A 165 2.29 -22.10 6.59
C ARG A 165 0.81 -22.42 6.74
N ARG A 166 0.50 -23.70 6.95
CA ARG A 166 -0.85 -24.15 7.29
C ARG A 166 -1.12 -23.94 8.78
N SER A 167 -2.39 -23.95 9.15
CA SER A 167 -2.84 -23.80 10.54
C SER A 167 -2.29 -24.86 11.50
N ASP A 168 -1.89 -26.03 10.98
CA ASP A 168 -1.25 -27.11 11.74
C ASP A 168 0.28 -26.93 11.92
N GLY A 169 0.84 -25.83 11.41
CA GLY A 169 2.26 -25.50 11.47
C GLY A 169 3.10 -26.11 10.35
N SER A 170 2.53 -26.97 9.49
CA SER A 170 3.21 -27.54 8.33
C SER A 170 3.41 -26.54 7.20
N SER A 171 4.44 -26.73 6.38
CA SER A 171 4.67 -25.90 5.19
C SER A 171 3.63 -26.19 4.12
N GLY A 172 3.00 -25.13 3.60
CA GLY A 172 2.13 -25.20 2.43
C GLY A 172 2.86 -25.66 1.19
N ALA A 173 2.10 -26.05 0.17
CA ALA A 173 2.68 -26.39 -1.13
C ALA A 173 3.40 -25.18 -1.73
N SER A 174 4.51 -25.43 -2.43
CA SER A 174 5.28 -24.39 -3.11
C SER A 174 4.41 -23.66 -4.13
N SER A 175 4.45 -22.34 -4.12
CA SER A 175 3.70 -21.50 -5.06
C SER A 175 4.59 -20.42 -5.66
N VAL A 176 4.27 -20.00 -6.88
CA VAL A 176 5.06 -18.99 -7.61
C VAL A 176 5.10 -17.67 -6.86
N VAL A 177 3.95 -17.18 -6.39
CA VAL A 177 3.86 -15.89 -5.69
C VAL A 177 4.69 -15.89 -4.40
N VAL A 178 4.54 -16.91 -3.55
CA VAL A 178 5.28 -16.98 -2.29
C VAL A 178 6.78 -17.15 -2.55
N THR A 179 7.15 -18.04 -3.46
CA THR A 179 8.57 -18.27 -3.82
C THR A 179 9.22 -17.01 -4.39
N ALA A 180 8.51 -16.27 -5.27
CA ALA A 180 8.98 -15.02 -5.84
C ALA A 180 9.18 -13.93 -4.77
N LEU A 181 8.23 -13.79 -3.84
CA LEU A 181 8.34 -12.84 -2.73
C LEU A 181 9.53 -13.16 -1.82
N VAL A 182 9.70 -14.43 -1.43
CA VAL A 182 10.82 -14.86 -0.59
C VAL A 182 12.15 -14.67 -1.32
N TYR A 183 12.23 -15.09 -2.58
CA TYR A 183 13.43 -14.88 -3.41
C TYR A 183 13.82 -13.40 -3.46
N GLN A 184 12.86 -12.52 -3.76
CA GLN A 184 13.09 -11.08 -3.84
C GLN A 184 13.58 -10.52 -2.50
N ALA A 185 12.96 -10.94 -1.39
CA ALA A 185 13.32 -10.48 -0.06
C ALA A 185 14.74 -10.90 0.33
N LEU A 186 15.09 -12.18 0.12
CA LEU A 186 16.41 -12.72 0.45
C LEU A 186 17.51 -12.18 -0.46
N ASN A 187 17.26 -12.09 -1.78
CA ASN A 187 18.24 -11.60 -2.75
C ASN A 187 18.59 -10.11 -2.54
N LYS A 188 17.67 -9.32 -1.98
CA LYS A 188 17.92 -7.91 -1.63
C LYS A 188 18.71 -7.72 -0.33
N GLN A 189 18.72 -8.68 0.59
CA GLN A 189 19.55 -8.58 1.79
C GLN A 189 21.01 -8.86 1.41
N SER A 190 21.84 -7.82 1.40
CA SER A 190 23.25 -7.92 1.04
C SER A 190 24.01 -8.88 1.98
N THR A 191 24.48 -10.01 1.44
CA THR A 191 25.43 -11.02 1.97
C THR A 191 25.31 -11.55 3.42
N PRO A 192 25.55 -12.87 3.64
CA PRO A 192 25.97 -13.85 2.64
C PRO A 192 24.79 -14.38 1.81
N SER A 193 25.08 -14.73 0.55
CA SER A 193 24.14 -15.45 -0.32
C SER A 193 23.74 -16.77 0.34
N GLN A 194 22.44 -17.06 0.38
CA GLN A 194 21.94 -18.29 0.96
C GLN A 194 21.62 -19.32 -0.14
N PRO A 195 21.96 -20.61 0.02
CA PRO A 195 21.60 -21.67 -0.93
C PRO A 195 20.10 -21.69 -1.29
N GLN A 196 19.25 -21.40 -0.31
CA GLN A 196 17.80 -21.33 -0.48
C GLN A 196 17.39 -20.25 -1.50
N THR A 197 18.21 -19.22 -1.70
CA THR A 197 17.98 -18.19 -2.72
C THR A 197 18.20 -18.74 -4.12
N SER A 198 19.28 -19.52 -4.34
CA SER A 198 19.53 -20.17 -5.64
C SER A 198 18.52 -21.28 -5.95
N ASP A 199 18.10 -22.02 -4.92
CA ASP A 199 17.10 -23.08 -5.06
C ASP A 199 15.73 -22.48 -5.42
N ALA A 200 15.33 -21.39 -4.78
CA ALA A 200 14.11 -20.65 -5.13
C ALA A 200 14.13 -20.11 -6.56
N GLN A 201 15.26 -19.55 -7.00
CA GLN A 201 15.42 -19.09 -8.37
C GLN A 201 15.28 -20.24 -9.37
N THR A 202 15.95 -21.36 -9.10
CA THR A 202 15.89 -22.56 -9.95
C THR A 202 14.47 -23.10 -10.02
N TRP A 203 13.76 -23.15 -8.89
CA TRP A 203 12.37 -23.55 -8.84
C TRP A 203 11.46 -22.62 -9.64
N LEU A 204 11.63 -21.29 -9.53
CA LEU A 204 10.84 -20.31 -10.28
C LEU A 204 11.05 -20.48 -11.79
N LEU A 205 12.30 -20.62 -12.24
CA LEU A 205 12.61 -20.85 -13.66
C LEU A 205 12.06 -22.19 -14.14
N GLY A 206 12.09 -23.23 -13.30
CA GLY A 206 11.49 -24.53 -13.62
C GLY A 206 9.96 -24.51 -13.66
N ALA A 207 9.32 -23.57 -12.95
CA ALA A 207 7.87 -23.37 -12.96
C ALA A 207 7.36 -22.50 -14.12
N GLN A 208 8.26 -21.91 -14.92
CA GLN A 208 7.90 -21.12 -16.09
C GLN A 208 7.33 -22.03 -17.18
N ASP A 209 6.21 -21.63 -17.79
CA ASP A 209 5.67 -22.33 -18.94
C ASP A 209 6.62 -22.15 -20.14
N PRO A 210 7.15 -23.23 -20.73
CA PRO A 210 8.17 -23.13 -21.78
C PRO A 210 7.62 -22.67 -23.13
N VAL A 211 6.30 -22.63 -23.30
CA VAL A 211 5.63 -22.24 -24.55
C VAL A 211 5.23 -20.76 -24.49
N THR A 212 4.62 -20.34 -23.39
CA THR A 212 4.08 -18.99 -23.22
C THR A 212 5.03 -18.04 -22.49
N GLY A 213 6.04 -18.57 -21.78
CA GLY A 213 6.91 -17.81 -20.90
C GLY A 213 6.21 -17.27 -19.65
N SER A 214 4.92 -17.58 -19.46
CA SER A 214 4.14 -17.13 -18.32
C SER A 214 4.32 -18.04 -17.12
N TRP A 215 3.93 -17.57 -15.94
CA TRP A 215 3.71 -18.42 -14.79
C TRP A 215 2.21 -18.61 -14.58
N GLN A 216 1.78 -19.86 -14.65
CA GLN A 216 0.38 -20.27 -14.47
C GLN A 216 -0.62 -19.59 -15.43
N HIS A 217 -0.17 -18.99 -16.53
CA HIS A 217 -1.01 -18.22 -17.45
C HIS A 217 -1.76 -17.06 -16.76
N ASP A 218 -1.27 -16.59 -15.63
CA ASP A 218 -1.85 -15.49 -14.87
C ASP A 218 -0.94 -14.26 -14.92
N ALA A 219 -1.50 -13.11 -15.30
CA ALA A 219 -0.74 -11.89 -15.51
C ALA A 219 -0.13 -11.34 -14.21
N LEU A 220 -0.82 -11.47 -13.08
CA LEU A 220 -0.32 -10.99 -11.77
C LEU A 220 0.77 -11.92 -11.24
N VAL A 221 0.57 -13.24 -11.35
CA VAL A 221 1.58 -14.24 -10.97
C VAL A 221 2.84 -14.09 -11.84
N THR A 222 2.66 -13.90 -13.14
CA THR A 222 3.75 -13.66 -14.09
C THR A 222 4.49 -12.37 -13.78
N ALA A 223 3.77 -11.26 -13.53
CA ALA A 223 4.39 -10.00 -13.15
C ALA A 223 5.19 -10.12 -11.85
N GLN A 224 4.65 -10.84 -10.85
CA GLN A 224 5.33 -11.05 -9.58
C GLN A 224 6.62 -11.88 -9.75
N ALA A 225 6.61 -12.93 -10.57
CA ALA A 225 7.79 -13.72 -10.88
C ALA A 225 8.86 -12.87 -11.60
N ILE A 226 8.46 -12.09 -12.61
CA ILE A 226 9.37 -11.23 -13.38
C ILE A 226 10.01 -10.15 -12.50
N VAL A 227 9.22 -9.51 -11.60
CA VAL A 227 9.74 -8.49 -10.68
C VAL A 227 10.71 -9.06 -9.65
N ALA A 228 10.55 -10.34 -9.31
CA ALA A 228 11.44 -11.02 -8.37
C ALA A 228 12.76 -11.42 -9.01
N LEU A 229 12.71 -12.00 -10.23
CA LEU A 229 13.88 -12.53 -10.92
C LEU A 229 14.90 -11.42 -11.26
N PRO A 230 16.20 -11.75 -11.33
CA PRO A 230 17.22 -10.79 -11.73
C PRO A 230 16.91 -10.21 -13.11
N VAL A 231 17.13 -8.92 -13.26
CA VAL A 231 17.10 -8.28 -14.58
C VAL A 231 18.12 -9.00 -15.47
N ALA A 232 17.67 -9.49 -16.62
CA ALA A 232 18.57 -10.08 -17.60
C ALA A 232 19.69 -9.08 -17.91
N ALA A 233 20.94 -9.54 -18.00
CA ALA A 233 22.09 -8.68 -18.18
C ALA A 233 22.99 -9.18 -19.30
N GLY A 234 23.78 -8.29 -19.88
CA GLY A 234 24.71 -8.62 -20.96
C GLY A 234 24.00 -8.89 -22.30
N GLY A 235 24.57 -9.79 -23.11
CA GLY A 235 24.13 -10.04 -24.48
C GLY A 235 22.70 -10.55 -24.65
N GLN A 236 22.05 -10.94 -23.54
CA GLN A 236 20.62 -11.31 -23.53
C GLN A 236 19.68 -10.13 -23.76
N LEU A 237 20.13 -8.90 -23.51
CA LEU A 237 19.35 -7.68 -23.76
C LEU A 237 19.69 -7.02 -25.09
N THR A 238 20.72 -7.51 -25.81
CA THR A 238 21.05 -6.95 -27.12
C THR A 238 19.85 -7.12 -28.02
N ASP A 239 19.35 -6.03 -28.56
CA ASP A 239 18.36 -5.99 -29.62
C ASP A 239 18.98 -5.13 -30.72
N SER A 240 19.71 -5.78 -31.61
CA SER A 240 20.45 -5.13 -32.69
C SER A 240 19.52 -4.46 -33.70
N SER A 241 18.26 -4.89 -33.76
CA SER A 241 17.25 -4.40 -34.70
C SER A 241 16.35 -3.31 -34.12
N GLY A 242 16.27 -3.20 -32.80
CA GLY A 242 15.41 -2.26 -32.07
C GLY A 242 13.91 -2.57 -32.18
N ASP A 243 13.54 -3.82 -32.45
CA ASP A 243 12.15 -4.22 -32.69
C ASP A 243 11.44 -4.80 -31.45
N GLY A 244 12.16 -4.87 -30.32
CA GLY A 244 11.65 -5.34 -29.04
C GLY A 244 11.84 -6.83 -28.79
N ILE A 245 12.40 -7.58 -29.74
CA ILE A 245 12.86 -8.95 -29.53
C ILE A 245 14.39 -8.93 -29.41
N THR A 246 14.91 -9.39 -28.27
CA THR A 246 16.36 -9.49 -28.08
C THR A 246 16.98 -10.50 -29.05
N ASP A 247 18.21 -10.28 -29.51
CA ASP A 247 18.99 -11.11 -30.44
C ASP A 247 19.02 -12.59 -30.01
N VAL A 248 19.11 -12.86 -28.71
CA VAL A 248 19.10 -14.24 -28.17
C VAL A 248 17.75 -14.92 -28.42
N VAL A 249 16.66 -14.20 -28.21
CA VAL A 249 15.29 -14.68 -28.49
C VAL A 249 15.06 -14.78 -30.00
N ALA A 250 15.56 -13.82 -30.79
CA ALA A 250 15.49 -13.86 -32.26
C ALA A 250 16.16 -15.14 -32.80
N LEU A 251 17.37 -15.46 -32.33
CA LEU A 251 18.07 -16.69 -32.70
C LEU A 251 17.32 -17.96 -32.28
N GLN A 252 16.71 -17.98 -31.10
CA GLN A 252 15.90 -19.11 -30.62
C GLN A 252 14.63 -19.32 -31.46
N LEU A 253 14.03 -18.22 -31.96
CA LEU A 253 12.88 -18.25 -32.84
C LEU A 253 13.24 -18.46 -34.32
N GLY A 254 14.53 -18.55 -34.67
CA GLY A 254 15.00 -18.70 -36.05
C GLY A 254 14.86 -17.43 -36.90
N ILE A 255 14.87 -16.27 -36.25
CA ILE A 255 14.74 -14.92 -36.84
C ILE A 255 16.14 -14.33 -36.99
N ASP A 256 16.38 -13.54 -38.06
CA ASP A 256 17.61 -12.76 -38.22
C ASP A 256 17.64 -11.59 -37.21
N PRO A 257 18.60 -11.56 -36.26
CA PRO A 257 18.70 -10.48 -35.26
C PRO A 257 18.98 -9.08 -35.83
N GLY A 258 19.43 -9.00 -37.09
CA GLY A 258 19.67 -7.71 -37.77
C GLY A 258 18.42 -7.10 -38.42
N LEU A 259 17.29 -7.82 -38.42
CA LEU A 259 16.10 -7.42 -39.17
C LEU A 259 14.93 -7.11 -38.22
N ALA A 260 14.48 -5.86 -38.22
CA ALA A 260 13.35 -5.41 -37.39
C ALA A 260 12.02 -5.96 -37.92
N ASN A 261 11.64 -7.17 -37.47
CA ASN A 261 10.48 -7.91 -37.98
C ASN A 261 9.62 -8.54 -36.87
N ALA A 262 9.81 -8.15 -35.61
CA ALA A 262 9.06 -8.63 -34.46
C ALA A 262 7.54 -8.70 -34.69
N ARG A 263 6.96 -7.76 -35.45
CA ARG A 263 5.53 -7.75 -35.81
C ARG A 263 5.03 -8.98 -36.57
N GLN A 264 5.92 -9.72 -37.24
CA GLN A 264 5.57 -10.94 -37.97
C GLN A 264 5.57 -12.18 -37.07
N TYR A 265 6.27 -12.13 -35.95
CA TYR A 265 6.53 -13.27 -35.06
C TYR A 265 5.85 -13.15 -33.70
N ILE A 266 5.60 -11.92 -33.24
CA ILE A 266 4.59 -11.65 -32.22
C ILE A 266 3.25 -11.94 -32.90
N GLY A 267 2.59 -13.02 -32.48
CA GLY A 267 1.23 -13.31 -32.94
C GLY A 267 0.39 -12.03 -32.86
N ASN A 268 -0.40 -11.75 -33.90
CA ASN A 268 -1.34 -10.63 -33.94
C ASN A 268 -1.94 -10.47 -32.53
N PRO A 269 -1.75 -9.33 -31.83
CA PRO A 269 -1.81 -9.31 -30.38
C PRO A 269 -3.14 -9.89 -29.91
N SER A 270 -3.15 -11.16 -29.53
CA SER A 270 -4.38 -11.87 -29.19
C SER A 270 -4.80 -11.56 -27.74
N LEU A 271 -3.88 -10.95 -26.98
CA LEU A 271 -4.11 -10.34 -25.68
C LEU A 271 -4.56 -8.87 -25.76
N ALA A 272 -4.36 -8.20 -26.90
CA ALA A 272 -5.12 -6.98 -27.19
C ALA A 272 -6.32 -7.44 -28.00
N THR A 273 -7.40 -7.84 -27.33
CA THR A 273 -8.69 -8.04 -27.99
C THR A 273 -8.98 -6.79 -28.83
N PRO A 274 -8.94 -6.86 -30.17
CA PRO A 274 -9.25 -5.70 -30.99
C PRO A 274 -10.71 -5.33 -30.71
N GLY A 275 -10.93 -4.18 -30.10
CA GLY A 275 -12.26 -3.72 -29.69
C GLY A 275 -12.44 -3.47 -28.19
N GLU A 276 -11.62 -4.07 -27.31
CA GLU A 276 -11.75 -3.86 -25.86
C GLU A 276 -11.12 -2.52 -25.43
N THR A 277 -11.96 -1.55 -25.08
CA THR A 277 -11.52 -0.21 -24.64
C THR A 277 -11.55 -0.11 -23.12
N TYR A 278 -10.43 0.24 -22.50
CA TYR A 278 -10.34 0.48 -21.06
C TYR A 278 -10.35 1.98 -20.78
N SER A 279 -11.23 2.43 -19.91
CA SER A 279 -11.23 3.77 -19.32
C SER A 279 -11.03 3.67 -17.82
N ALA A 280 -10.35 4.65 -17.22
CA ALA A 280 -10.10 4.66 -15.79
C ALA A 280 -10.31 6.04 -15.18
N PHE A 281 -10.88 6.09 -13.97
CA PHE A 281 -11.06 7.33 -13.23
C PHE A 281 -10.92 7.12 -11.72
N VAL A 282 -10.61 8.23 -11.03
CA VAL A 282 -10.62 8.34 -9.58
C VAL A 282 -11.38 9.61 -9.23
N VAL A 283 -12.34 9.51 -8.31
CA VAL A 283 -13.16 10.65 -7.88
C VAL A 283 -13.45 10.58 -6.39
N GLU A 284 -13.62 11.75 -5.77
CA GLU A 284 -14.00 11.87 -4.37
C GLU A 284 -15.51 12.08 -4.21
N ALA A 285 -16.08 11.48 -3.17
CA ALA A 285 -17.46 11.69 -2.74
C ALA A 285 -17.50 11.99 -1.23
N ILE A 286 -18.46 12.79 -0.78
CA ILE A 286 -18.59 13.15 0.63
C ILE A 286 -19.72 12.33 1.25
N LYS A 287 -19.45 11.67 2.39
CA LYS A 287 -20.45 10.91 3.14
C LYS A 287 -21.66 11.80 3.48
N GLY A 288 -22.86 11.30 3.18
CA GLY A 288 -24.11 12.01 3.41
C GLY A 288 -24.46 13.09 2.37
N VAL A 289 -23.62 13.32 1.36
CA VAL A 289 -23.88 14.28 0.27
C VAL A 289 -24.29 13.51 -0.99
N SER A 290 -25.28 14.02 -1.72
CA SER A 290 -25.71 13.43 -2.99
C SER A 290 -24.54 13.43 -3.99
N PHE A 291 -24.26 12.26 -4.55
CA PHE A 291 -23.23 12.04 -5.55
C PHE A 291 -23.87 11.65 -6.88
N SER A 292 -23.32 12.14 -8.00
CA SER A 292 -23.70 11.71 -9.34
C SER A 292 -22.50 11.75 -10.27
N LEU A 293 -22.27 10.64 -10.98
CA LEU A 293 -21.22 10.49 -11.98
C LEU A 293 -21.77 9.68 -13.15
N ALA A 294 -21.55 10.13 -14.38
CA ALA A 294 -21.81 9.33 -15.57
C ALA A 294 -20.51 8.61 -15.98
N LEU A 295 -20.60 7.31 -16.20
CA LEU A 295 -19.50 6.54 -16.79
C LEU A 295 -19.46 6.73 -18.31
N ASP A 296 -18.25 6.74 -18.87
CA ASP A 296 -18.06 6.74 -20.31
C ASP A 296 -18.42 5.36 -20.89
N GLY A 297 -19.11 5.34 -22.04
CA GLY A 297 -19.44 4.12 -22.78
C GLY A 297 -20.91 4.04 -23.23
N SER A 298 -21.23 3.02 -24.03
CA SER A 298 -22.58 2.79 -24.55
C SER A 298 -22.94 1.31 -24.45
N GLY A 299 -23.94 0.98 -23.63
CA GLY A 299 -24.41 -0.38 -23.46
C GLY A 299 -24.94 -0.66 -22.06
N PRO A 300 -25.37 -1.90 -21.78
CA PRO A 300 -25.69 -2.29 -20.43
C PRO A 300 -24.42 -2.31 -19.57
N PHE A 301 -24.44 -1.58 -18.47
CA PHE A 301 -23.36 -1.53 -17.49
C PHE A 301 -23.51 -2.69 -16.49
N GLY A 302 -22.50 -3.55 -16.43
CA GLY A 302 -22.47 -4.71 -15.54
C GLY A 302 -21.25 -4.70 -14.65
N LEU A 303 -21.44 -4.87 -13.34
CA LEU A 303 -20.33 -4.96 -12.39
C LEU A 303 -19.62 -6.31 -12.60
N ARG A 304 -18.34 -6.26 -12.97
CA ARG A 304 -17.51 -7.45 -13.16
C ARG A 304 -16.75 -7.82 -11.90
N SER A 305 -16.17 -6.82 -11.23
CA SER A 305 -15.46 -7.00 -9.97
C SER A 305 -15.47 -5.73 -9.11
N GLY A 306 -15.24 -5.90 -7.80
CA GLY A 306 -15.27 -4.81 -6.83
C GLY A 306 -16.68 -4.47 -6.34
N SER A 307 -16.85 -3.26 -5.81
CA SER A 307 -18.15 -2.78 -5.32
C SER A 307 -18.24 -1.26 -5.37
N LEU A 308 -19.47 -0.75 -5.48
CA LEU A 308 -19.73 0.67 -5.26
C LEU A 308 -19.75 0.98 -3.76
N PRO A 309 -19.44 2.22 -3.35
CA PRO A 309 -19.66 2.66 -1.98
C PRO A 309 -21.12 2.40 -1.52
N PRO A 310 -21.34 1.92 -0.29
CA PRO A 310 -22.68 1.76 0.25
C PRO A 310 -23.51 3.04 0.11
N GLY A 311 -24.72 2.92 -0.43
CA GLY A 311 -25.61 4.06 -0.70
C GLY A 311 -25.48 4.67 -2.10
N LEU A 312 -24.53 4.19 -2.91
CA LEU A 312 -24.48 4.47 -4.36
C LEU A 312 -24.97 3.27 -5.15
N MET A 313 -25.64 3.55 -6.27
CA MET A 313 -26.10 2.55 -7.23
C MET A 313 -25.80 3.03 -8.64
N ILE A 314 -25.54 2.10 -9.56
CA ILE A 314 -25.46 2.40 -10.99
C ILE A 314 -26.78 2.11 -11.67
N ASN A 315 -27.19 3.00 -12.57
CA ASN A 315 -28.24 2.69 -13.53
C ASN A 315 -27.61 1.89 -14.69
N ALA A 316 -27.91 0.59 -14.74
CA ALA A 316 -27.34 -0.33 -15.71
C ALA A 316 -27.61 0.05 -17.18
N SER A 317 -28.61 0.88 -17.48
CA SER A 317 -28.90 1.29 -18.87
C SER A 317 -28.21 2.58 -19.30
N THR A 318 -27.75 3.40 -18.35
CA THR A 318 -27.21 4.75 -18.63
C THR A 318 -25.80 4.96 -18.11
N GLY A 319 -25.29 4.04 -17.27
CA GLY A 319 -23.98 4.17 -16.65
C GLY A 319 -23.93 5.25 -15.56
N GLN A 320 -25.07 5.80 -15.15
CA GLN A 320 -25.10 6.83 -14.13
C GLN A 320 -25.00 6.21 -12.74
N ILE A 321 -23.89 6.47 -12.06
CA ILE A 321 -23.71 6.20 -10.64
C ILE A 321 -24.34 7.35 -9.88
N SER A 322 -25.28 7.05 -8.99
CA SER A 322 -25.95 8.06 -8.18
C SER A 322 -26.36 7.52 -6.81
N GLY A 323 -26.54 8.43 -5.86
CA GLY A 323 -27.01 8.10 -4.52
C GLY A 323 -26.38 8.98 -3.46
N THR A 324 -26.41 8.51 -2.22
CA THR A 324 -25.77 9.19 -1.08
C THR A 324 -24.89 8.19 -0.37
N PRO A 325 -23.55 8.33 -0.41
CA PRO A 325 -22.66 7.37 0.20
C PRO A 325 -22.78 7.46 1.73
N ILE A 326 -22.88 6.32 2.40
CA ILE A 326 -23.13 6.25 3.86
C ILE A 326 -21.89 5.84 4.66
N GLN A 327 -20.87 5.29 4.00
CA GLN A 327 -19.67 4.77 4.65
C GLN A 327 -18.41 5.34 3.98
N PRO A 328 -17.50 5.97 4.75
CA PRO A 328 -16.18 6.35 4.27
C PRO A 328 -15.35 5.12 3.86
N GLY A 329 -14.52 5.27 2.85
CA GLY A 329 -13.69 4.20 2.34
C GLY A 329 -13.27 4.43 0.89
N SER A 330 -12.30 3.65 0.43
CA SER A 330 -11.91 3.62 -0.99
C SER A 330 -12.55 2.41 -1.66
N TYR A 331 -13.38 2.64 -2.67
CA TYR A 331 -14.14 1.60 -3.35
C TYR A 331 -13.72 1.52 -4.81
N SER A 332 -13.00 0.47 -5.18
CA SER A 332 -12.56 0.20 -6.55
C SER A 332 -13.49 -0.82 -7.22
N PHE A 333 -13.76 -0.64 -8.50
CA PHE A 333 -14.63 -1.52 -9.27
C PHE A 333 -14.26 -1.53 -10.76
N ASP A 334 -14.69 -2.59 -11.44
CA ASP A 334 -14.59 -2.77 -12.90
C ASP A 334 -16.00 -2.99 -13.46
N TYR A 335 -16.47 -2.06 -14.29
CA TYR A 335 -17.72 -2.18 -15.03
C TYR A 335 -17.48 -2.52 -16.48
N LEU A 336 -18.22 -3.49 -16.99
CA LEU A 336 -18.34 -3.73 -18.42
C LEU A 336 -19.33 -2.74 -19.02
N SER A 337 -18.98 -2.11 -20.14
CA SER A 337 -19.82 -1.22 -20.94
C SER A 337 -19.63 -1.52 -22.43
N GLY A 338 -20.54 -2.33 -23.02
CA GLY A 338 -20.38 -2.78 -24.40
C GLY A 338 -19.15 -3.69 -24.54
N ASP A 339 -18.31 -3.41 -25.53
CA ASP A 339 -17.00 -4.07 -25.74
C ASP A 339 -15.88 -3.34 -24.96
N GLY A 340 -16.15 -2.87 -23.74
CA GLY A 340 -15.18 -2.04 -23.03
C GLY A 340 -15.32 -2.13 -21.52
N HIS A 341 -14.27 -1.71 -20.84
CA HIS A 341 -14.09 -1.76 -19.40
C HIS A 341 -13.94 -0.35 -18.82
N VAL A 342 -14.60 -0.13 -17.69
CA VAL A 342 -14.51 1.12 -16.92
C VAL A 342 -14.00 0.77 -15.52
N ILE A 343 -12.73 1.07 -15.27
CA ILE A 343 -12.06 0.87 -13.99
C ILE A 343 -12.21 2.15 -13.16
N GLY A 344 -13.06 2.12 -12.14
CA GLY A 344 -13.34 3.27 -11.30
C GLY A 344 -12.86 3.09 -9.86
N ARG A 345 -12.44 4.19 -9.24
CA ARG A 345 -12.34 4.29 -7.78
C ARG A 345 -13.13 5.49 -7.27
N ILE A 346 -14.03 5.25 -6.31
CA ILE A 346 -14.72 6.32 -5.57
C ILE A 346 -14.21 6.33 -4.13
N ASP A 347 -13.65 7.46 -3.75
CA ASP A 347 -13.12 7.70 -2.42
C ASP A 347 -14.14 8.48 -1.60
N VAL A 348 -14.79 7.82 -0.63
CA VAL A 348 -15.76 8.47 0.26
C VAL A 348 -15.04 9.04 1.47
N VAL A 349 -15.08 10.36 1.61
CA VAL A 349 -14.51 11.09 2.74
C VAL A 349 -15.60 11.50 3.73
N GLU A 350 -15.22 11.67 5.01
CA GLU A 350 -16.11 12.28 5.99
C GLU A 350 -16.36 13.76 5.64
N PRO A 351 -17.56 14.31 5.87
CA PRO A 351 -17.80 15.72 5.66
C PRO A 351 -16.85 16.55 6.52
N VAL A 352 -16.22 17.56 5.92
CA VAL A 352 -15.46 18.55 6.66
C VAL A 352 -16.44 19.29 7.56
N VAL A 353 -16.39 19.01 8.86
CA VAL A 353 -17.05 19.85 9.85
C VAL A 353 -16.23 21.14 9.89
N VAL A 354 -16.67 22.15 9.15
CA VAL A 354 -16.25 23.51 9.47
C VAL A 354 -16.82 23.75 10.85
N ALA A 355 -15.98 23.67 11.89
CA ALA A 355 -16.34 24.22 13.19
C ALA A 355 -16.79 25.65 12.89
N GLY A 356 -18.09 25.92 13.03
CA GLY A 356 -18.59 27.27 12.80
C GLY A 356 -17.76 28.22 13.64
N ASP A 357 -17.30 29.31 13.03
CA ASP A 357 -16.73 30.47 13.71
C ASP A 357 -17.81 31.19 14.55
N ASP A 358 -18.60 30.44 15.33
CA ASP A 358 -19.66 30.93 16.21
C ASP A 358 -19.63 30.19 17.56
N GLU A 359 -18.45 29.81 18.07
CA GLU A 359 -18.27 29.79 19.52
C GLU A 359 -18.14 31.23 20.01
N VAL A 360 -19.23 32.01 19.88
CA VAL A 360 -19.44 33.15 20.74
C VAL A 360 -19.60 32.56 22.13
N VAL A 361 -18.50 32.52 22.90
CA VAL A 361 -18.53 32.13 24.31
C VAL A 361 -19.60 33.00 24.97
N SER A 362 -20.79 32.43 25.18
CA SER A 362 -21.86 33.12 25.88
C SER A 362 -21.38 33.24 27.31
N LEU A 363 -20.93 34.43 27.68
CA LEU A 363 -20.55 34.76 29.03
C LEU A 363 -21.71 34.36 29.95
N PRO A 364 -21.51 33.42 30.89
CA PRO A 364 -22.59 32.98 31.78
C PRO A 364 -23.12 34.17 32.57
N SER A 365 -24.43 34.21 32.87
CA SER A 365 -25.11 35.42 33.38
C SER A 365 -24.43 36.10 34.57
N TRP A 366 -23.68 35.33 35.39
CA TRP A 366 -22.88 35.83 36.51
C TRP A 366 -21.71 36.73 36.08
N SER A 367 -21.11 36.50 34.91
CA SER A 367 -19.93 37.23 34.44
C SER A 367 -20.26 38.66 34.01
N LEU A 368 -21.46 38.89 33.44
CA LEU A 368 -21.99 40.25 33.23
C LEU A 368 -22.30 40.97 34.55
N THR A 369 -22.76 40.23 35.57
CA THR A 369 -22.99 40.80 36.90
C THR A 369 -21.69 41.20 37.57
N VAL A 370 -20.65 40.37 37.47
CA VAL A 370 -19.30 40.69 37.97
C VAL A 370 -18.74 41.92 37.25
N LEU A 371 -18.86 41.99 35.92
CA LEU A 371 -18.41 43.15 35.16
C LEU A 371 -19.14 44.45 35.57
N GLY A 372 -20.45 44.36 35.79
CA GLY A 372 -21.27 45.47 36.29
C GLY A 372 -20.85 45.93 37.68
N VAL A 373 -20.61 45.00 38.61
CA VAL A 373 -20.15 45.31 39.98
C VAL A 373 -18.76 45.94 39.97
N VAL A 374 -17.84 45.45 39.12
CA VAL A 374 -16.50 46.02 38.96
C VAL A 374 -16.58 47.45 38.42
N LEU A 375 -17.39 47.72 37.40
CA LEU A 375 -17.56 49.06 36.83
C LEU A 375 -18.19 50.03 37.84
N ILE A 376 -19.20 49.60 38.60
CA ILE A 376 -19.80 50.41 39.68
C ILE A 376 -18.75 50.69 40.77
N GLY A 377 -17.94 49.69 41.15
CA GLY A 377 -16.85 49.84 42.10
C GLY A 377 -15.81 50.87 41.64
N VAL A 378 -15.41 50.83 40.37
CA VAL A 378 -14.49 51.82 39.77
C VAL A 378 -15.11 53.23 39.77
N PHE A 379 -16.40 53.35 39.46
CA PHE A 379 -17.10 54.63 39.47
C PHE A 379 -17.22 55.21 40.89
N MET A 380 -17.52 54.37 41.88
CA MET A 380 -17.57 54.78 43.30
C MET A 380 -16.18 55.17 43.82
N ARG A 381 -15.12 54.48 43.40
CA ARG A 381 -13.73 54.83 43.74
C ARG A 381 -13.33 56.18 43.15
N ARG A 382 -13.73 56.47 41.90
CA ARG A 382 -13.55 57.79 41.27
C ARG A 382 -14.35 58.90 41.96
N ARG A 383 -15.58 58.63 42.41
CA ARG A 383 -16.39 59.60 43.18
C ARG A 383 -15.81 59.89 44.57
N ARG A 384 -15.23 58.89 45.25
CA ARG A 384 -14.55 59.11 46.55
C ARG A 384 -13.24 59.89 46.41
N ALA A 385 -12.52 59.72 45.29
CA ALA A 385 -11.32 60.51 45.01
C ALA A 385 -11.59 61.99 44.68
N THR A 386 -12.84 62.37 44.44
CA THR A 386 -13.27 63.75 44.13
C THR A 386 -14.04 64.42 45.28
N ALA A 387 -14.25 63.73 46.40
CA ALA A 387 -14.90 64.29 47.59
C ALA A 387 -13.84 64.71 48.62
N THR A 388 -13.39 65.96 48.55
CA THR A 388 -12.61 66.64 49.60
C THR A 388 -13.52 66.89 50.82
N PRO A 389 -13.12 66.51 52.04
CA PRO A 389 -13.84 66.93 53.24
C PRO A 389 -13.53 68.41 53.55
N THR A 390 -14.57 69.22 53.71
CA THR A 390 -14.52 70.55 54.36
C THR A 390 -14.59 70.41 55.87
#